data_AF-A0A4R7C4B9-F1
#
_entry.id   AF-A0A4R7C4B9-F1
#
_cell.length_a   1.000
_cell.length_b   1.000
_cell.length_c   1.000
_cell.angle_alpha   90.00
_cell.angle_beta   90.00
_cell.angle_gamma   90.00
#
_symmetry.space_group_name_H-M   'P 1'
#
loop_
_entity.id
_entity.type
_entity.pdbx_description
1 polymer ?
#
loop_
_entity_poly.entity_id
_entity_poly.type
_entity_poly.pdbx_seq_one_letter_code
_entity_poly.pdbx_strand_id
1 'polypeptide(L)'
;MPAEPDGSEPAGEIGRVMARCGDGEHIPGHRDDGTGPGPYRHAEAASPVNPLVDRRSLLAWLKALLPAGLLGASSAGGGVLARDASRPPEDKGKRREPLFLSDDDARRIIRDYSVVDGKPLLDDDQIAVLVSRLSEQIWLDASSGDAPPGASRLGGAPDLPKGEAWPVRPALPDLAREAAATHGESNWIARQLAEAVPYEFVGQVDLAEAARIGSAAAGLPSAGRLSFFVDTAVLMSDPEGGGPACRVRHDATPPAGLERLSIPDAFDRMEAWWRAPDPVQIARMEEMAKSLEASGQKEAAAAIREVARSSSDPDDTQKKPFVHPARPVRLTALKVLPSRGTLELERDKMLGRIADGETTREVYSLLTSNDAGPFSADAADMRVTQPWLMREARRNRLMGPADPEQDDPRYSAIPATERAAYPWDAEATAAMSEKADRWRLLLQISIADLSQMETEGTLYFVIARDDLDRRDFSRVRVVYQQT
;
A
#
# COMPACT_ATOMS: atom_id res chain seq x y z
N MET A 1 -56.42 -35.78 -9.32
CA MET A 1 -56.72 -36.23 -7.94
C MET A 1 -55.47 -36.87 -7.36
N PRO A 2 -55.11 -36.56 -6.11
CA PRO A 2 -53.73 -36.52 -5.62
C PRO A 2 -53.49 -37.46 -4.42
N ALA A 3 -52.26 -37.46 -3.90
CA ALA A 3 -52.01 -37.64 -2.47
C ALA A 3 -50.72 -36.91 -2.06
N GLU A 4 -50.88 -35.95 -1.15
CA GLU A 4 -49.87 -35.25 -0.34
C GLU A 4 -49.30 -36.19 0.76
N PRO A 5 -48.28 -35.77 1.54
CA PRO A 5 -48.50 -34.98 2.76
C PRO A 5 -47.54 -33.77 2.88
N ASP A 6 -48.00 -32.59 3.34
CA ASP A 6 -48.10 -32.13 4.75
C ASP A 6 -46.71 -32.09 5.44
N GLY A 7 -46.11 -30.97 5.83
CA GLY A 7 -46.66 -29.71 6.33
C GLY A 7 -46.30 -29.58 7.82
N SER A 8 -45.28 -28.78 8.15
CA SER A 8 -45.15 -28.01 9.41
C SER A 8 -43.71 -27.51 9.62
N GLU A 9 -43.52 -26.21 9.43
CA GLU A 9 -42.54 -25.42 10.19
C GLU A 9 -43.01 -25.29 11.65
N PRO A 10 -42.09 -24.97 12.56
CA PRO A 10 -42.41 -23.87 13.46
C PRO A 10 -41.30 -22.81 13.52
N ALA A 11 -41.76 -21.57 13.44
CA ALA A 11 -41.06 -20.38 13.86
C ALA A 11 -40.66 -20.47 15.34
N GLY A 12 -39.42 -20.08 15.65
CA GLY A 12 -38.91 -19.94 17.01
C GLY A 12 -38.34 -18.55 17.23
N GLU A 13 -39.01 -17.79 18.11
CA GLU A 13 -38.61 -16.51 18.68
C GLU A 13 -37.16 -16.52 19.18
N ILE A 14 -36.36 -15.53 18.75
CA ILE A 14 -35.12 -15.17 19.44
C ILE A 14 -35.44 -14.05 20.43
N GLY A 15 -35.72 -14.47 21.67
CA GLY A 15 -35.87 -13.60 22.83
C GLY A 15 -34.55 -12.99 23.29
N ARG A 16 -34.61 -11.70 23.63
CA ARG A 16 -33.57 -10.96 24.36
C ARG A 16 -33.20 -11.67 25.65
N VAL A 17 -31.90 -11.87 25.88
CA VAL A 17 -31.36 -12.16 27.21
C VAL A 17 -30.42 -11.03 27.60
N MET A 18 -30.94 -10.14 28.45
CA MET A 18 -30.15 -9.30 29.34
C MET A 18 -29.91 -10.10 30.62
N ALA A 19 -28.65 -10.32 30.97
CA ALA A 19 -28.26 -10.82 32.29
C ALA A 19 -27.22 -9.87 32.89
N ARG A 20 -27.65 -9.18 33.96
CA ARG A 20 -26.81 -8.58 34.99
C ARG A 20 -26.43 -9.65 36.03
N CYS A 21 -25.49 -9.25 36.89
CA CYS A 21 -24.92 -9.90 38.09
C CYS A 21 -23.53 -10.51 37.81
N GLY A 22 -22.50 -10.29 38.63
CA GLY A 22 -22.46 -9.65 39.94
C GLY A 22 -21.02 -9.55 40.44
N ASP A 23 -20.89 -8.86 41.55
CA ASP A 23 -19.66 -8.43 42.21
C ASP A 23 -18.77 -9.56 42.76
N GLY A 24 -17.46 -9.28 42.77
CA GLY A 24 -16.54 -9.60 43.86
C GLY A 24 -15.89 -10.98 43.87
N GLU A 25 -14.56 -11.03 43.71
CA GLU A 25 -13.68 -11.53 44.77
C GLU A 25 -12.20 -11.22 44.51
N HIS A 26 -11.48 -11.12 45.63
CA HIS A 26 -10.14 -10.58 45.83
C HIS A 26 -9.12 -11.74 45.76
N ILE A 27 -8.04 -11.62 44.97
CA ILE A 27 -6.89 -12.53 45.06
C ILE A 27 -5.59 -11.71 45.13
N PRO A 28 -4.75 -11.89 46.16
CA PRO A 28 -3.50 -11.16 46.30
C PRO A 28 -2.29 -11.93 45.75
N GLY A 29 -1.38 -11.17 45.13
CA GLY A 29 0.05 -11.43 45.16
C GLY A 29 0.64 -12.25 44.02
N HIS A 30 1.18 -11.57 43.00
CA HIS A 30 2.29 -12.11 42.23
C HIS A 30 3.41 -11.06 42.14
N ARG A 31 4.61 -11.49 42.48
CA ARG A 31 5.85 -10.70 42.43
C ARG A 31 6.25 -10.48 40.98
N ASP A 32 6.71 -9.26 40.73
CA ASP A 32 7.18 -8.70 39.47
C ASP A 32 8.69 -8.98 39.33
N ASP A 33 9.08 -9.89 38.43
CA ASP A 33 10.45 -10.12 38.01
C ASP A 33 10.67 -9.47 36.63
N GLY A 34 10.94 -8.16 36.66
CA GLY A 34 11.22 -7.35 35.49
C GLY A 34 12.41 -7.85 34.66
N THR A 35 12.13 -8.61 33.61
CA THR A 35 12.98 -8.79 32.41
C THR A 35 12.10 -9.18 31.20
N GLY A 36 11.10 -8.35 30.88
CA GLY A 36 10.31 -8.48 29.65
C GLY A 36 10.73 -7.41 28.63
N PRO A 37 10.87 -7.73 27.33
CA PRO A 37 11.02 -6.71 26.29
C PRO A 37 9.75 -5.84 26.26
N GLY A 38 9.93 -4.52 26.32
CA GLY A 38 8.81 -3.57 26.34
C GLY A 38 7.93 -3.72 25.09
N PRO A 39 6.61 -3.48 25.20
CA PRO A 39 5.72 -3.59 24.05
C PRO A 39 6.11 -2.56 22.98
N TYR A 40 6.17 -3.04 21.73
CA TYR A 40 6.25 -2.21 20.54
C TYR A 40 5.11 -1.19 20.61
N ARG A 41 5.45 0.10 20.60
CA ARG A 41 4.44 1.16 20.41
C ARG A 41 4.04 1.12 18.94
N HIS A 42 2.88 0.51 18.66
CA HIS A 42 2.15 0.82 17.42
C HIS A 42 1.98 2.34 17.35
N ALA A 43 2.25 2.92 16.18
CA ALA A 43 1.82 4.28 15.90
C ALA A 43 0.30 4.32 16.14
N GLU A 44 -0.15 5.21 17.01
CA GLU A 44 -1.59 5.40 17.27
C GLU A 44 -2.29 5.71 15.94
N ALA A 45 -2.97 4.72 15.37
CA ALA A 45 -4.00 4.97 14.39
C ALA A 45 -5.09 5.77 15.11
N ALA A 46 -5.15 7.07 14.83
CA ALA A 46 -6.12 7.97 15.42
C ALA A 46 -7.54 7.48 15.05
N SER A 47 -8.28 6.99 16.06
CA SER A 47 -9.71 6.73 15.94
C SER A 47 -10.47 8.06 15.80
N PRO A 48 -11.49 8.18 14.95
CA PRO A 48 -12.17 9.44 14.68
C PRO A 48 -13.21 9.72 15.77
N VAL A 49 -12.77 10.25 16.90
CA VAL A 49 -13.67 10.92 17.85
C VAL A 49 -13.40 12.41 17.75
N ASN A 50 -14.31 13.09 17.06
CA ASN A 50 -14.40 14.53 16.82
C ASN A 50 -13.95 15.37 18.03
N PRO A 51 -12.80 16.07 17.97
CA PRO A 51 -12.50 17.15 18.90
C PRO A 51 -12.69 18.49 18.18
N LEU A 52 -13.46 19.37 18.82
CA LEU A 52 -13.51 20.80 18.51
C LEU A 52 -12.09 21.32 18.22
N VAL A 53 -11.95 21.89 17.02
CA VAL A 53 -10.69 22.25 16.37
C VAL A 53 -9.80 23.11 17.26
N ASP A 54 -8.63 22.58 17.64
CA ASP A 54 -7.52 23.39 18.16
C ASP A 54 -6.92 24.25 17.03
N ARG A 55 -6.63 25.51 17.34
CA ARG A 55 -6.09 26.54 16.44
C ARG A 55 -4.77 26.12 15.78
N ARG A 56 -3.98 25.24 16.42
CA ARG A 56 -2.72 24.71 15.84
C ARG A 56 -2.97 23.64 14.77
N SER A 57 -3.99 22.80 14.95
CA SER A 57 -4.35 21.75 13.99
C SER A 57 -4.94 22.31 12.70
N LEU A 58 -5.73 23.39 12.78
CA LEU A 58 -6.25 24.10 11.61
C LEU A 58 -5.13 24.74 10.77
N LEU A 59 -4.12 25.31 11.42
CA LEU A 59 -2.96 25.93 10.77
C LEU A 59 -2.02 24.90 10.12
N ALA A 60 -1.92 23.69 10.68
CA ALA A 60 -1.18 22.59 10.06
C ALA A 60 -1.91 22.05 8.83
N TRP A 61 -3.23 21.87 8.91
CA TRP A 61 -4.07 21.43 7.79
C TRP A 61 -4.07 22.45 6.63
N LEU A 62 -4.16 23.76 6.92
CA LEU A 62 -4.09 24.82 5.90
C LEU A 62 -2.70 24.93 5.24
N LYS A 63 -1.62 24.59 5.94
CA LYS A 63 -0.26 24.55 5.38
C LYS A 63 -0.02 23.37 4.44
N ALA A 64 -0.76 22.28 4.62
CA ALA A 64 -0.70 21.12 3.73
C ALA A 64 -1.44 21.34 2.41
N LEU A 65 -2.36 22.31 2.35
CA LEU A 65 -3.24 22.56 1.19
C LEU A 65 -2.84 23.76 0.32
N LEU A 66 -1.83 24.55 0.71
CA LEU A 66 -1.41 25.74 -0.03
C LEU A 66 0.01 25.56 -0.60
N PRO A 67 0.25 25.89 -1.90
CA PRO A 67 1.59 25.89 -2.46
C PRO A 67 2.51 26.82 -1.66
N ALA A 68 3.75 26.37 -1.42
CA ALA A 68 4.77 27.10 -0.67
C ALA A 68 5.18 28.40 -1.40
N GLY A 69 4.39 29.46 -1.27
CA GLY A 69 4.69 30.75 -1.90
C GLY A 69 3.86 31.94 -1.43
N LEU A 70 2.80 31.74 -0.62
CA LEU A 70 1.79 32.78 -0.35
C LEU A 70 1.84 33.43 1.04
N LEU A 71 2.79 33.08 1.91
CA LEU A 71 2.96 33.75 3.20
C LEU A 71 4.38 34.32 3.34
N GLY A 72 4.45 35.66 3.22
CA GLY A 72 5.67 36.45 3.32
C GLY A 72 6.37 36.34 4.68
N ALA A 73 7.69 36.41 4.63
CA ALA A 73 8.60 36.29 5.77
C ALA A 73 8.43 37.44 6.79
N SER A 74 8.48 37.07 8.08
CA SER A 74 8.91 37.98 9.13
C SER A 74 9.74 37.23 10.18
N SER A 75 10.74 37.95 10.68
CA SER A 75 11.96 37.55 11.38
C SER A 75 11.78 36.99 12.80
N ALA A 76 12.62 36.04 13.18
CA ALA A 76 13.31 36.01 14.48
C ALA A 76 14.48 35.01 14.44
N GLY A 77 15.65 35.45 14.92
CA GLY A 77 16.90 34.69 14.88
C GLY A 77 17.06 33.66 15.99
N GLY A 78 17.98 32.72 15.74
CA GLY A 78 18.52 31.77 16.70
C GLY A 78 19.72 31.06 16.06
N GLY A 79 20.91 31.34 16.57
CA GLY A 79 22.18 30.90 15.97
C GLY A 79 22.41 29.40 16.07
N VAL A 80 22.96 28.82 15.01
CA VAL A 80 23.60 27.51 15.00
C VAL A 80 24.90 27.59 14.21
N LEU A 81 25.91 26.94 14.78
CA LEU A 81 27.32 26.88 14.38
C LEU A 81 27.51 26.64 12.88
N ALA A 82 28.18 27.59 12.23
CA ALA A 82 28.67 27.46 10.87
C ALA A 82 29.73 26.35 10.78
N ARG A 83 29.42 25.27 10.07
CA ARG A 83 30.43 24.37 9.51
C ARG A 83 30.87 24.94 8.16
N ASP A 84 32.18 25.01 8.02
CA ASP A 84 32.95 25.51 6.89
C ASP A 84 32.47 24.90 5.55
N ALA A 85 31.94 25.75 4.67
CA ALA A 85 31.37 25.40 3.37
C ALA A 85 32.39 25.55 2.21
N SER A 86 33.68 25.63 2.51
CA SER A 86 34.70 26.00 1.51
C SER A 86 35.47 24.82 0.88
N ARG A 87 34.93 23.59 0.93
CA ARG A 87 35.53 22.42 0.25
C ARG A 87 34.58 21.86 -0.80
N PRO A 88 34.95 21.81 -2.10
CA PRO A 88 34.15 21.10 -3.09
C PRO A 88 34.12 19.61 -2.69
N PRO A 89 32.96 18.93 -2.73
CA PRO A 89 32.91 17.51 -2.41
C PRO A 89 33.75 16.76 -3.43
N GLU A 90 34.83 16.14 -2.96
CA GLU A 90 35.51 15.07 -3.69
C GLU A 90 34.46 14.06 -4.14
N ASP A 91 34.60 13.60 -5.38
CA ASP A 91 33.77 12.59 -6.04
C ASP A 91 33.86 11.27 -5.25
N LYS A 92 33.14 11.18 -4.13
CA LYS A 92 32.93 9.97 -3.35
C LYS A 92 32.12 9.05 -4.23
N GLY A 93 32.82 8.20 -4.98
CA GLY A 93 32.29 7.27 -5.97
C GLY A 93 30.92 6.74 -5.57
N LYS A 94 29.94 6.94 -6.45
CA LYS A 94 28.54 6.55 -6.28
C LYS A 94 28.47 5.17 -5.61
N ARG A 95 28.10 5.13 -4.33
CA ARG A 95 27.83 3.87 -3.64
C ARG A 95 26.75 3.16 -4.45
N ARG A 96 27.09 2.02 -5.04
CA ARG A 96 26.14 1.17 -5.74
C ARG A 96 25.12 0.70 -4.71
N GLU A 97 23.84 0.73 -5.06
CA GLU A 97 22.78 0.29 -4.16
C GLU A 97 22.97 -1.18 -3.74
N PRO A 98 22.48 -1.56 -2.55
CA PRO A 98 22.65 -2.91 -2.02
C PRO A 98 21.78 -3.95 -2.77
N LEU A 99 22.13 -4.28 -4.01
CA LEU A 99 21.48 -5.36 -4.75
C LEU A 99 22.13 -6.69 -4.40
N PHE A 100 21.43 -7.55 -3.65
CA PHE A 100 21.92 -8.88 -3.29
C PHE A 100 21.57 -9.88 -4.40
N LEU A 101 22.50 -10.09 -5.33
CA LEU A 101 22.34 -11.08 -6.41
C LEU A 101 22.64 -12.51 -5.94
N SER A 102 23.46 -12.64 -4.89
CA SER A 102 23.92 -13.90 -4.31
C SER A 102 24.24 -13.72 -2.83
N ASP A 103 24.43 -14.82 -2.10
CA ASP A 103 24.85 -14.76 -0.70
C ASP A 103 26.23 -14.14 -0.53
N ASP A 104 27.14 -14.36 -1.48
CA ASP A 104 28.48 -13.78 -1.47
C ASP A 104 28.46 -12.28 -1.78
N ASP A 105 27.60 -11.87 -2.73
CA ASP A 105 27.35 -10.44 -2.95
C ASP A 105 26.75 -9.78 -1.72
N ALA A 106 25.79 -10.44 -1.06
CA ALA A 106 25.20 -9.93 0.16
C ALA A 106 26.25 -9.78 1.28
N ARG A 107 27.07 -10.81 1.52
CA ARG A 107 28.18 -10.73 2.51
C ARG A 107 29.09 -9.53 2.24
N ARG A 108 29.52 -9.38 0.98
CA ARG A 108 30.39 -8.27 0.56
C ARG A 108 29.72 -6.92 0.79
N ILE A 109 28.50 -6.74 0.29
CA ILE A 109 27.75 -5.48 0.38
C ILE A 109 27.46 -5.13 1.84
N ILE A 110 26.96 -6.08 2.64
CA ILE A 110 26.67 -5.85 4.06
C ILE A 110 27.95 -5.41 4.79
N ARG A 111 29.08 -6.07 4.51
CA ARG A 111 30.37 -5.67 5.08
C ARG A 111 30.75 -4.24 4.69
N ASP A 112 30.63 -3.88 3.42
CA ASP A 112 30.92 -2.54 2.91
C ASP A 112 30.04 -1.45 3.55
N TYR A 113 28.75 -1.75 3.78
CA TYR A 113 27.79 -0.84 4.41
C TYR A 113 27.90 -0.78 5.93
N SER A 114 28.52 -1.79 6.54
CA SER A 114 28.71 -1.87 8.00
C SER A 114 29.90 -1.07 8.52
N VAL A 115 30.64 -0.33 7.68
CA VAL A 115 31.82 0.44 8.13
C VAL A 115 31.50 1.91 8.33
N VAL A 116 31.65 2.40 9.57
CA VAL A 116 31.55 3.82 9.94
C VAL A 116 32.85 4.24 10.62
N ASP A 117 33.45 5.34 10.15
CA ASP A 117 34.77 5.84 10.61
C ASP A 117 35.88 4.77 10.63
N GLY A 118 35.85 3.87 9.64
CA GLY A 118 36.82 2.78 9.50
C GLY A 118 36.65 1.63 10.47
N LYS A 119 35.56 1.60 11.27
CA LYS A 119 35.23 0.52 12.20
C LYS A 119 34.01 -0.27 11.71
N PRO A 120 34.05 -1.61 11.75
CA PRO A 120 32.86 -2.42 11.47
C PRO A 120 31.84 -2.27 12.60
N LEU A 121 30.59 -2.00 12.23
CA LEU A 121 29.42 -1.95 13.11
C LEU A 121 28.72 -3.31 13.23
N LEU A 122 28.93 -4.19 12.25
CA LEU A 122 28.47 -5.57 12.28
C LEU A 122 29.68 -6.51 12.36
N ASP A 123 29.61 -7.48 13.26
CA ASP A 123 30.57 -8.59 13.30
C ASP A 123 30.21 -9.68 12.27
N ASP A 124 31.13 -10.63 12.05
CA ASP A 124 30.94 -11.69 11.05
C ASP A 124 29.76 -12.62 11.38
N ASP A 125 29.43 -12.81 12.66
CA ASP A 125 28.29 -13.62 13.09
C ASP A 125 26.97 -12.91 12.74
N GLN A 126 26.88 -11.60 12.99
CA GLN A 126 25.74 -10.77 12.59
C GLN A 126 25.58 -10.73 11.07
N ILE A 127 26.68 -10.64 10.31
CA ILE A 127 26.64 -10.71 8.84
C ILE A 127 26.11 -12.08 8.40
N ALA A 128 26.59 -13.17 9.00
CA ALA A 128 26.12 -14.51 8.69
C ALA A 128 24.62 -14.67 8.97
N VAL A 129 24.12 -14.08 10.06
CA VAL A 129 22.68 -14.03 10.36
C VAL A 129 21.91 -13.33 9.26
N LEU A 130 22.31 -12.11 8.89
CA LEU A 130 21.64 -11.34 7.84
C LEU A 130 21.58 -12.12 6.52
N VAL A 131 22.70 -12.70 6.09
CA VAL A 131 22.77 -13.47 4.84
C VAL A 131 21.88 -14.71 4.90
N SER A 132 21.83 -15.38 6.06
CA SER A 132 20.96 -16.55 6.26
C SER A 132 19.46 -16.22 6.38
N ARG A 133 19.08 -14.94 6.35
CA ARG A 133 17.68 -14.45 6.38
C ARG A 133 17.26 -13.73 5.11
N LEU A 134 18.12 -13.77 4.09
CA LEU A 134 17.76 -13.31 2.77
C LEU A 134 16.62 -14.15 2.19
N SER A 135 15.60 -13.46 1.71
CA SER A 135 14.48 -14.06 0.99
C SER A 135 14.60 -13.75 -0.49
N GLU A 136 14.25 -14.70 -1.34
CA GLU A 136 14.19 -14.46 -2.79
C GLU A 136 12.91 -13.72 -3.16
N GLN A 137 13.03 -12.81 -4.13
CA GLN A 137 11.94 -11.99 -4.61
C GLN A 137 12.16 -11.66 -6.08
N ILE A 138 11.06 -11.48 -6.82
CA ILE A 138 11.10 -11.04 -8.21
C ILE A 138 10.80 -9.55 -8.24
N TRP A 139 11.68 -8.77 -8.83
CA TRP A 139 11.51 -7.34 -9.07
C TRP A 139 11.00 -7.09 -10.47
N LEU A 140 10.14 -6.08 -10.62
CA LEU A 140 9.56 -5.66 -11.89
C LEU A 140 10.26 -4.38 -12.36
N ASP A 141 11.35 -4.54 -13.11
CA ASP A 141 12.12 -3.42 -13.65
C ASP A 141 11.47 -2.89 -14.93
N ALA A 142 11.31 -1.58 -15.09
CA ALA A 142 10.83 -1.06 -16.36
C ALA A 142 11.79 -1.44 -17.50
N SER A 143 11.23 -1.77 -18.65
CA SER A 143 11.98 -2.09 -19.86
C SER A 143 11.51 -1.21 -21.02
N SER A 144 12.37 -1.03 -22.00
CA SER A 144 12.08 -0.21 -23.18
C SER A 144 11.42 -1.02 -24.30
N GLY A 145 10.67 -0.33 -25.16
CA GLY A 145 10.00 -0.92 -26.32
C GLY A 145 8.52 -1.21 -26.09
N ASP A 146 7.93 -2.01 -26.98
CA ASP A 146 6.55 -2.46 -26.86
C ASP A 146 6.50 -3.89 -26.31
N ALA A 147 5.59 -4.14 -25.36
CA ALA A 147 5.34 -5.48 -24.86
C ALA A 147 4.44 -6.25 -25.86
N PRO A 148 4.87 -7.39 -26.42
CA PRO A 148 3.99 -8.22 -27.23
C PRO A 148 2.83 -8.77 -26.38
N PRO A 149 1.72 -9.24 -27.00
CA PRO A 149 0.63 -9.87 -26.26
C PRO A 149 1.13 -11.01 -25.37
N GLY A 150 0.72 -11.00 -24.11
CA GLY A 150 1.08 -11.97 -23.08
C GLY A 150 2.32 -11.60 -22.25
N ALA A 151 3.15 -10.64 -22.68
CA ALA A 151 4.35 -10.26 -21.95
C ALA A 151 4.06 -9.51 -20.65
N SER A 152 5.02 -9.53 -19.72
CA SER A 152 4.97 -8.81 -18.45
C SER A 152 4.91 -7.30 -18.68
N ARG A 153 3.95 -6.61 -18.03
CA ARG A 153 3.81 -5.15 -18.07
C ARG A 153 2.99 -4.61 -16.90
N LEU A 154 3.12 -3.32 -16.67
CA LEU A 154 2.23 -2.54 -15.82
C LEU A 154 1.35 -1.63 -16.67
N GLY A 155 0.12 -1.37 -16.21
CA GLY A 155 -0.85 -0.50 -16.85
C GLY A 155 -1.26 -0.86 -18.28
N GLY A 156 -1.94 0.07 -18.95
CA GLY A 156 -2.53 -0.09 -20.27
C GLY A 156 -3.84 -0.86 -20.26
N ALA A 157 -4.11 -1.57 -21.36
CA ALA A 157 -5.19 -2.55 -21.43
C ALA A 157 -4.64 -3.96 -21.16
N PRO A 158 -5.43 -4.89 -20.61
CA PRO A 158 -5.03 -6.28 -20.41
C PRO A 158 -4.96 -7.03 -21.75
N ASP A 159 -4.09 -8.04 -21.82
CA ASP A 159 -4.23 -9.08 -22.83
C ASP A 159 -5.11 -10.19 -22.25
N LEU A 160 -6.22 -10.50 -22.93
CA LEU A 160 -7.13 -11.57 -22.56
C LEU A 160 -7.34 -12.53 -23.74
N PRO A 161 -7.83 -13.76 -23.50
CA PRO A 161 -8.31 -14.64 -24.56
C PRO A 161 -9.25 -13.91 -25.52
N LYS A 162 -9.12 -14.19 -26.82
CA LYS A 162 -10.00 -13.60 -27.85
C LYS A 162 -11.47 -13.78 -27.51
N GLY A 163 -12.22 -12.68 -27.58
CA GLY A 163 -13.65 -12.63 -27.26
C GLY A 163 -13.99 -12.55 -25.78
N GLU A 164 -13.00 -12.54 -24.88
CA GLU A 164 -13.24 -12.31 -23.46
C GLU A 164 -13.49 -10.83 -23.16
N ALA A 165 -14.44 -10.56 -22.27
CA ALA A 165 -14.78 -9.20 -21.86
C ALA A 165 -13.83 -8.68 -20.78
N TRP A 166 -13.70 -7.35 -20.72
CA TRP A 166 -13.03 -6.67 -19.62
C TRP A 166 -13.70 -7.06 -18.28
N PRO A 167 -12.94 -7.37 -17.21
CA PRO A 167 -13.55 -7.72 -15.93
C PRO A 167 -14.34 -6.56 -15.31
N VAL A 168 -15.61 -6.80 -15.01
CA VAL A 168 -16.53 -5.82 -14.42
C VAL A 168 -16.85 -6.20 -12.98
N ARG A 169 -16.82 -5.22 -12.07
CA ARG A 169 -17.37 -5.31 -10.73
C ARG A 169 -18.89 -5.05 -10.78
N PRO A 170 -19.74 -5.89 -10.17
CA PRO A 170 -21.17 -5.59 -10.05
C PRO A 170 -21.41 -4.43 -9.08
N ALA A 171 -22.52 -3.71 -9.23
CA ALA A 171 -22.95 -2.67 -8.28
C ALA A 171 -22.99 -3.19 -6.83
N LEU A 172 -22.56 -2.35 -5.89
CA LEU A 172 -22.49 -2.61 -4.46
C LEU A 172 -23.39 -1.61 -3.72
N PRO A 173 -24.73 -1.77 -3.76
CA PRO A 173 -25.66 -0.75 -3.30
C PRO A 173 -25.57 -0.45 -1.80
N ASP A 174 -25.20 -1.43 -0.97
CA ASP A 174 -25.05 -1.22 0.47
C ASP A 174 -23.80 -0.40 0.77
N LEU A 175 -22.65 -0.76 0.19
CA LEU A 175 -21.42 0.02 0.32
C LEU A 175 -21.55 1.41 -0.30
N ALA A 176 -22.29 1.54 -1.40
CA ALA A 176 -22.61 2.84 -2.00
C ALA A 176 -23.42 3.72 -1.05
N ARG A 177 -24.39 3.15 -0.31
CA ARG A 177 -25.20 3.88 0.68
C ARG A 177 -24.34 4.32 1.87
N GLU A 178 -23.43 3.47 2.33
CA GLU A 178 -22.48 3.80 3.42
C GLU A 178 -21.50 4.89 3.00
N ALA A 179 -20.94 4.78 1.79
CA ALA A 179 -20.08 5.81 1.21
C ALA A 179 -20.85 7.13 1.03
N ALA A 180 -22.10 7.09 0.56
CA ALA A 180 -22.95 8.27 0.44
C ALA A 180 -23.28 8.90 1.80
N ALA A 181 -23.46 8.12 2.85
CA ALA A 181 -23.69 8.63 4.20
C ALA A 181 -22.45 9.33 4.77
N THR A 182 -21.25 8.81 4.46
CA THR A 182 -19.97 9.34 4.97
C THR A 182 -19.49 10.55 4.17
N HIS A 183 -19.53 10.46 2.85
CA HIS A 183 -18.92 11.41 1.92
C HIS A 183 -19.94 12.24 1.13
N GLY A 184 -21.23 11.88 1.15
CA GLY A 184 -22.30 12.51 0.37
C GLY A 184 -22.66 11.72 -0.89
N GLU A 185 -23.93 11.77 -1.33
CA GLU A 185 -24.43 11.04 -2.51
C GLU A 185 -23.77 11.47 -3.83
N SER A 186 -23.25 12.69 -3.88
CA SER A 186 -22.57 13.21 -5.07
C SER A 186 -21.09 12.83 -5.13
N ASN A 187 -20.56 12.20 -4.09
CA ASN A 187 -19.18 11.78 -4.05
C ASN A 187 -18.92 10.68 -5.11
N TRP A 188 -17.80 10.80 -5.82
CA TRP A 188 -17.44 9.88 -6.90
C TRP A 188 -17.35 8.42 -6.43
N ILE A 189 -16.97 8.17 -5.17
CA ILE A 189 -16.90 6.83 -4.57
C ILE A 189 -18.29 6.22 -4.54
N ALA A 190 -19.25 6.92 -3.96
CA ALA A 190 -20.63 6.44 -3.84
C ALA A 190 -21.24 6.14 -5.21
N ARG A 191 -21.02 7.03 -6.19
CA ARG A 191 -21.48 6.86 -7.58
C ARG A 191 -20.87 5.64 -8.25
N GLN A 192 -19.54 5.49 -8.14
CA GLN A 192 -18.83 4.34 -8.70
C GLN A 192 -19.37 3.04 -8.09
N LEU A 193 -19.51 2.97 -6.77
CA LEU A 193 -20.03 1.80 -6.07
C LEU A 193 -21.48 1.47 -6.43
N ALA A 194 -22.32 2.47 -6.70
CA ALA A 194 -23.72 2.28 -7.09
C ALA A 194 -23.88 1.66 -8.49
N GLU A 195 -22.84 1.70 -9.32
CA GLU A 195 -22.86 1.18 -10.69
C GLU A 195 -21.99 -0.08 -10.85
N ALA A 196 -22.27 -0.83 -11.91
CA ALA A 196 -21.37 -1.85 -12.40
C ALA A 196 -20.28 -1.18 -13.25
N VAL A 197 -19.02 -1.32 -12.85
CA VAL A 197 -17.89 -0.62 -13.48
C VAL A 197 -16.75 -1.59 -13.82
N PRO A 198 -15.95 -1.33 -14.86
CA PRO A 198 -14.74 -2.12 -15.12
C PRO A 198 -13.76 -1.98 -13.96
N TYR A 199 -13.04 -3.05 -13.63
CA TYR A 199 -11.88 -2.94 -12.77
C TYR A 199 -10.72 -2.23 -13.49
N GLU A 200 -9.97 -1.42 -12.77
CA GLU A 200 -8.73 -0.78 -13.21
C GLU A 200 -7.66 -1.87 -13.45
N PHE A 201 -6.94 -1.81 -14.57
CA PHE A 201 -5.90 -2.80 -14.90
C PHE A 201 -4.55 -2.36 -14.33
N VAL A 202 -4.04 -3.11 -13.34
CA VAL A 202 -2.75 -2.82 -12.69
C VAL A 202 -1.59 -3.32 -13.54
N GLY A 203 -1.72 -4.53 -14.08
CA GLY A 203 -0.65 -5.13 -14.85
C GLY A 203 -0.82 -6.64 -15.03
N GLN A 204 0.15 -7.22 -15.72
CA GLN A 204 0.20 -8.66 -15.94
C GLN A 204 1.63 -9.18 -15.90
N VAL A 205 1.79 -10.44 -15.54
CA VAL A 205 3.09 -11.13 -15.42
C VAL A 205 3.06 -12.41 -16.23
N ASP A 206 4.00 -12.55 -17.16
CA ASP A 206 4.27 -13.80 -17.88
C ASP A 206 4.90 -14.81 -16.92
N LEU A 207 4.18 -15.88 -16.62
CA LEU A 207 4.64 -16.90 -15.68
C LEU A 207 5.75 -17.78 -16.25
N ALA A 208 5.87 -17.88 -17.58
CA ALA A 208 7.01 -18.56 -18.20
C ALA A 208 8.29 -17.71 -18.11
N GLU A 209 8.18 -16.38 -18.11
CA GLU A 209 9.28 -15.49 -17.76
C GLU A 209 9.66 -15.67 -16.29
N ALA A 210 8.70 -15.61 -15.37
CA ALA A 210 8.94 -15.79 -13.94
C ALA A 210 9.59 -17.16 -13.64
N ALA A 211 9.09 -18.24 -14.22
CA ALA A 211 9.62 -19.59 -14.01
C ALA A 211 11.09 -19.74 -14.43
N ARG A 212 11.55 -18.99 -15.45
CA ARG A 212 12.96 -19.00 -15.89
C ARG A 212 13.91 -18.37 -14.88
N ILE A 213 13.39 -17.55 -13.96
CA ILE A 213 14.16 -16.89 -12.91
C ILE A 213 14.53 -17.87 -11.78
N GLY A 214 13.80 -18.99 -11.67
CA GLY A 214 14.12 -20.07 -10.73
C GLY A 214 13.34 -19.99 -9.43
N SER A 215 14.03 -20.21 -8.30
CA SER A 215 13.40 -20.41 -6.98
C SER A 215 12.64 -19.19 -6.45
N ALA A 216 12.94 -17.98 -6.94
CA ALA A 216 12.17 -16.78 -6.60
C ALA A 216 10.69 -16.87 -7.07
N ALA A 217 10.40 -17.67 -8.10
CA ALA A 217 9.05 -17.94 -8.59
C ALA A 217 8.41 -19.18 -7.92
N ALA A 218 9.02 -19.76 -6.88
CA ALA A 218 8.53 -20.98 -6.26
C ALA A 218 7.09 -20.82 -5.74
N GLY A 219 6.23 -21.76 -6.13
CA GLY A 219 4.80 -21.78 -5.82
C GLY A 219 3.91 -21.14 -6.89
N LEU A 220 4.46 -20.35 -7.82
CA LEU A 220 3.69 -19.85 -8.96
C LEU A 220 3.49 -20.97 -10.01
N PRO A 221 2.41 -20.92 -10.80
CA PRO A 221 2.32 -21.74 -12.00
C PRO A 221 3.51 -21.45 -12.93
N SER A 222 4.01 -22.45 -13.66
CA SER A 222 5.19 -22.31 -14.50
C SER A 222 4.92 -21.73 -15.90
N ALA A 223 3.65 -21.51 -16.24
CA ALA A 223 3.21 -21.04 -17.55
C ALA A 223 1.85 -20.33 -17.45
N GLY A 224 1.53 -19.60 -18.52
CA GLY A 224 0.37 -18.72 -18.56
C GLY A 224 0.72 -17.33 -18.02
N ARG A 225 -0.30 -16.63 -17.54
CA ARG A 225 -0.19 -15.23 -17.11
C ARG A 225 -1.03 -14.96 -15.90
N LEU A 226 -0.51 -14.15 -14.99
CA LEU A 226 -1.32 -13.50 -13.96
C LEU A 226 -1.69 -12.11 -14.43
N SER A 227 -2.98 -11.76 -14.38
CA SER A 227 -3.48 -10.40 -14.65
C SER A 227 -4.14 -9.85 -13.39
N PHE A 228 -3.76 -8.64 -13.01
CA PHE A 228 -4.15 -7.98 -11.77
C PHE A 228 -5.05 -6.79 -12.07
N PHE A 229 -6.18 -6.75 -11.37
CA PHE A 229 -7.19 -5.73 -11.51
C PHE A 229 -7.61 -5.22 -10.14
N VAL A 230 -7.93 -3.93 -10.02
CA VAL A 230 -8.30 -3.29 -8.76
C VAL A 230 -9.51 -2.36 -8.93
N ASP A 231 -10.29 -2.17 -7.89
CA ASP A 231 -11.28 -1.09 -7.81
C ASP A 231 -10.92 -0.20 -6.62
N THR A 232 -10.38 0.98 -6.92
CA THR A 232 -9.93 1.91 -5.88
C THR A 232 -11.07 2.48 -5.04
N ALA A 233 -12.31 2.56 -5.56
CA ALA A 233 -13.45 3.02 -4.77
C ALA A 233 -13.81 2.02 -3.67
N VAL A 234 -13.74 0.72 -3.97
CA VAL A 234 -13.97 -0.33 -2.95
C VAL A 234 -12.86 -0.30 -1.91
N LEU A 235 -11.59 -0.21 -2.33
CA LEU A 235 -10.45 -0.11 -1.41
C LEU A 235 -10.57 1.05 -0.41
N MET A 236 -11.07 2.20 -0.87
CA MET A 236 -11.25 3.37 -0.01
C MET A 236 -12.49 3.29 0.90
N SER A 237 -13.47 2.46 0.56
CA SER A 237 -14.76 2.39 1.28
C SER A 237 -14.87 1.20 2.23
N ASP A 238 -14.19 0.10 1.92
CA ASP A 238 -14.14 -1.12 2.74
C ASP A 238 -12.68 -1.47 3.06
N PRO A 239 -12.04 -0.70 3.96
CA PRO A 239 -10.66 -0.96 4.35
C PRO A 239 -10.50 -2.29 5.12
N GLU A 240 -11.60 -2.89 5.60
CA GLU A 240 -11.57 -4.16 6.32
C GLU A 240 -11.49 -5.40 5.38
N GLY A 241 -11.61 -5.19 4.07
CA GLY A 241 -11.21 -6.17 3.05
C GLY A 241 -12.18 -7.32 2.85
N GLY A 242 -13.49 -7.06 2.88
CA GLY A 242 -14.55 -8.03 2.60
C GLY A 242 -15.12 -7.95 1.17
N GLY A 243 -15.06 -6.77 0.56
CA GLY A 243 -15.60 -6.49 -0.76
C GLY A 243 -14.73 -7.01 -1.92
N PRO A 244 -15.28 -7.03 -3.15
CA PRO A 244 -14.58 -7.48 -4.35
C PRO A 244 -13.63 -6.38 -4.87
N ALA A 245 -12.70 -5.93 -4.03
CA ALA A 245 -11.80 -4.80 -4.28
C ALA A 245 -10.73 -5.07 -5.34
N CYS A 246 -10.49 -6.35 -5.65
CA CYS A 246 -9.62 -6.74 -6.74
C CYS A 246 -10.16 -7.97 -7.48
N ARG A 247 -9.53 -8.22 -8.62
CA ARG A 247 -9.64 -9.49 -9.32
C ARG A 247 -8.27 -9.89 -9.84
N VAL A 248 -7.83 -11.10 -9.50
CA VAL A 248 -6.62 -11.70 -10.06
C VAL A 248 -7.01 -12.92 -10.87
N ARG A 249 -6.41 -13.04 -12.05
CA ARG A 249 -6.73 -14.12 -12.99
C ARG A 249 -5.46 -14.82 -13.41
N HIS A 250 -5.50 -16.15 -13.38
CA HIS A 250 -4.54 -16.99 -14.10
C HIS A 250 -5.16 -17.45 -15.41
N ASP A 251 -4.48 -17.17 -16.52
CA ASP A 251 -4.88 -17.59 -17.86
C ASP A 251 -3.74 -18.36 -18.53
N ALA A 252 -4.04 -19.53 -19.08
CA ALA A 252 -3.07 -20.39 -19.76
C ALA A 252 -3.11 -20.24 -21.29
N THR A 253 -3.91 -19.30 -21.82
CA THR A 253 -4.02 -19.08 -23.26
C THR A 253 -2.68 -18.64 -23.85
N PRO A 254 -2.19 -19.31 -24.91
CA PRO A 254 -0.91 -18.97 -25.52
C PRO A 254 -0.97 -17.57 -26.16
N PRO A 255 0.17 -16.86 -26.32
CA PRO A 255 0.21 -15.50 -26.88
C PRO A 255 -0.57 -15.30 -28.19
N ALA A 256 -0.56 -16.27 -29.10
CA ALA A 256 -1.29 -16.20 -30.37
C ALA A 256 -2.83 -16.22 -30.23
N GLY A 257 -3.32 -16.72 -29.09
CA GLY A 257 -4.74 -16.75 -28.72
C GLY A 257 -5.19 -15.51 -27.94
N LEU A 258 -4.28 -14.59 -27.64
CA LEU A 258 -4.57 -13.38 -26.89
C LEU A 258 -4.94 -12.22 -27.80
N GLU A 259 -5.68 -11.28 -27.23
CA GLU A 259 -6.00 -9.99 -27.78
C GLU A 259 -5.84 -8.93 -26.69
N ARG A 260 -5.21 -7.81 -27.05
CA ARG A 260 -5.19 -6.63 -26.19
C ARG A 260 -6.53 -5.93 -26.31
N LEU A 261 -7.28 -5.85 -25.23
CA LEU A 261 -8.60 -5.24 -25.26
C LEU A 261 -8.52 -3.72 -25.50
N SER A 262 -9.61 -3.13 -26.00
CA SER A 262 -9.82 -1.69 -25.95
C SER A 262 -10.15 -1.25 -24.53
N ILE A 263 -9.66 -0.08 -24.14
CA ILE A 263 -10.05 0.59 -22.89
C ILE A 263 -11.56 0.90 -22.95
N PRO A 264 -12.38 0.48 -21.97
CA PRO A 264 -13.81 0.79 -21.93
C PRO A 264 -14.09 2.28 -21.74
N ASP A 265 -15.05 2.82 -22.51
CA ASP A 265 -15.60 4.19 -22.36
C ASP A 265 -16.16 4.48 -20.96
N ALA A 266 -16.41 3.43 -20.16
CA ALA A 266 -16.82 3.59 -18.77
C ALA A 266 -15.77 4.32 -17.93
N PHE A 267 -14.48 4.23 -18.26
CA PHE A 267 -13.43 4.95 -17.55
C PHE A 267 -13.52 6.46 -17.76
N ASP A 268 -13.94 6.94 -18.94
CA ASP A 268 -14.17 8.37 -19.16
C ASP A 268 -15.30 8.90 -18.26
N ARG A 269 -16.35 8.08 -18.05
CA ARG A 269 -17.43 8.43 -17.12
C ARG A 269 -16.97 8.44 -15.67
N MET A 270 -16.15 7.46 -15.27
CA MET A 270 -15.56 7.40 -13.92
C MET A 270 -14.65 8.60 -13.67
N GLU A 271 -13.84 8.99 -14.66
CA GLU A 271 -13.02 10.21 -14.60
C GLU A 271 -13.89 11.46 -14.47
N ALA A 272 -15.00 11.54 -15.22
CA ALA A 272 -15.94 12.65 -15.11
C ALA A 272 -16.58 12.73 -13.70
N TRP A 273 -16.86 11.60 -13.04
CA TRP A 273 -17.34 11.61 -11.66
C TRP A 273 -16.27 12.06 -10.68
N TRP A 274 -15.03 11.59 -10.84
CA TRP A 274 -13.90 12.02 -10.01
C TRP A 274 -13.66 13.52 -10.11
N ARG A 275 -13.72 14.08 -11.32
CA ARG A 275 -13.57 15.51 -11.58
C ARG A 275 -14.77 16.33 -11.15
N ALA A 276 -15.94 15.71 -10.95
CA ALA A 276 -17.13 16.44 -10.60
C ALA A 276 -16.94 17.07 -9.21
N PRO A 277 -17.12 18.40 -9.07
CA PRO A 277 -17.03 19.04 -7.78
C PRO A 277 -18.03 18.40 -6.82
N ASP A 278 -17.58 18.06 -5.61
CA ASP A 278 -18.44 17.53 -4.56
C ASP A 278 -19.25 18.69 -3.95
N PRO A 279 -20.57 18.79 -4.22
CA PRO A 279 -21.38 19.92 -3.75
C PRO A 279 -21.47 19.97 -2.23
N VAL A 280 -21.37 18.81 -1.56
CA VAL A 280 -21.40 18.73 -0.09
C VAL A 280 -20.10 19.29 0.48
N GLN A 281 -18.95 18.94 -0.11
CA GLN A 281 -17.66 19.49 0.29
C GLN A 281 -17.60 21.00 0.05
N ILE A 282 -18.06 21.47 -1.11
CA ILE A 282 -18.12 22.90 -1.43
C ILE A 282 -19.00 23.65 -0.42
N ALA A 283 -20.18 23.12 -0.10
CA ALA A 283 -21.08 23.73 0.88
C ALA A 283 -20.43 23.79 2.28
N ARG A 284 -19.74 22.73 2.71
CA ARG A 284 -18.99 22.69 3.98
C ARG A 284 -17.84 23.71 4.00
N MET A 285 -17.09 23.83 2.91
CA MET A 285 -16.02 24.84 2.77
C MET A 285 -16.58 26.26 2.84
N GLU A 286 -17.71 26.52 2.18
CA GLU A 286 -18.39 27.83 2.24
C GLU A 286 -18.90 28.16 3.66
N GLU A 287 -19.46 27.18 4.38
CA GLU A 287 -19.86 27.37 5.77
C GLU A 287 -18.66 27.66 6.69
N MET A 288 -17.57 26.92 6.52
CA MET A 288 -16.31 27.14 7.24
C MET A 288 -15.74 28.53 6.95
N ALA A 289 -15.75 28.97 5.68
CA ALA A 289 -15.31 30.30 5.30
C ALA A 289 -16.17 31.40 5.97
N LYS A 290 -17.49 31.24 6.01
CA LYS A 290 -18.40 32.17 6.72
C LYS A 290 -18.09 32.25 8.22
N SER A 291 -17.83 31.11 8.86
CA SER A 291 -17.48 31.05 10.29
C SER A 291 -16.15 31.76 10.60
N LEU A 292 -15.13 31.55 9.75
CA LEU A 292 -13.83 32.22 9.87
C LEU A 292 -13.96 33.73 9.67
N GLU A 293 -14.75 34.16 8.69
CA GLU A 293 -15.00 35.57 8.42
C GLU A 293 -15.72 36.25 9.59
N ALA A 294 -16.74 35.60 10.18
CA ALA A 294 -17.43 36.08 11.38
C ALA A 294 -16.48 36.21 12.59
N SER A 295 -15.44 35.39 12.64
CA SER A 295 -14.38 35.42 13.66
C SER A 295 -13.24 36.41 13.36
N GLY A 296 -13.37 37.22 12.30
CA GLY A 296 -12.36 38.20 11.88
C GLY A 296 -11.19 37.62 11.07
N GLN A 297 -11.21 36.32 10.74
CA GLN A 297 -10.16 35.63 9.99
C GLN A 297 -10.41 35.69 8.48
N LYS A 298 -10.47 36.91 7.92
CA LYS A 298 -10.87 37.14 6.52
C LYS A 298 -9.94 36.50 5.49
N GLU A 299 -8.63 36.49 5.72
CA GLU A 299 -7.65 35.88 4.81
C GLU A 299 -7.83 34.36 4.73
N ALA A 300 -8.04 33.69 5.87
CA ALA A 300 -8.31 32.25 5.91
C ALA A 300 -9.64 31.90 5.22
N ALA A 301 -10.68 32.71 5.42
CA ALA A 301 -11.95 32.55 4.73
C ALA A 301 -11.81 32.70 3.21
N ALA A 302 -11.04 33.71 2.75
CA ALA A 302 -10.76 33.90 1.33
C ALA A 302 -9.98 32.72 0.73
N ALA A 303 -8.97 32.21 1.44
CA ALA A 303 -8.22 31.03 1.01
C ALA A 303 -9.11 29.79 0.87
N ILE A 304 -10.03 29.53 1.80
CA ILE A 304 -10.95 28.38 1.70
C ILE A 304 -11.91 28.54 0.51
N ARG A 305 -12.41 29.74 0.23
CA ARG A 305 -13.24 29.99 -0.95
C ARG A 305 -12.46 29.81 -2.25
N GLU A 306 -11.17 30.16 -2.26
CA GLU A 306 -10.28 29.88 -3.40
C GLU A 306 -10.12 28.37 -3.61
N VAL A 307 -9.90 27.61 -2.54
CA VAL A 307 -9.83 26.15 -2.60
C VAL A 307 -11.15 25.56 -3.12
N ALA A 308 -12.30 26.00 -2.63
CA ALA A 308 -13.61 25.52 -3.10
C ALA A 308 -13.88 25.85 -4.59
N ARG A 309 -13.34 26.98 -5.08
CA ARG A 309 -13.44 27.37 -6.49
C ARG A 309 -12.49 26.56 -7.37
N SER A 310 -11.25 26.36 -6.93
CA SER A 310 -10.25 25.56 -7.66
C SER A 310 -10.56 24.06 -7.64
N SER A 311 -11.21 23.54 -6.60
CA SER A 311 -11.75 22.17 -6.61
C SER A 311 -12.90 21.97 -7.61
N SER A 312 -13.34 23.05 -8.27
CA SER A 312 -14.31 23.04 -9.35
C SER A 312 -13.67 23.34 -10.71
N ASP A 313 -12.34 23.47 -10.80
CA ASP A 313 -11.65 23.84 -12.02
C ASP A 313 -11.64 22.66 -13.03
N PRO A 314 -12.38 22.76 -14.14
CA PRO A 314 -12.41 21.70 -15.15
C PRO A 314 -11.07 21.53 -15.88
N ASP A 315 -10.20 22.54 -15.84
CA ASP A 315 -8.88 22.51 -16.46
C ASP A 315 -7.82 21.85 -15.55
N ASP A 316 -8.21 21.35 -14.37
CA ASP A 316 -7.28 20.71 -13.45
C ASP A 316 -6.53 19.55 -14.12
N THR A 317 -5.21 19.70 -14.09
CA THR A 317 -4.21 18.74 -14.55
C THR A 317 -4.24 17.42 -13.77
N GLN A 318 -4.93 17.36 -12.62
CA GLN A 318 -5.17 16.13 -11.88
C GLN A 318 -6.17 15.22 -12.62
N LYS A 319 -5.65 14.37 -13.50
CA LYS A 319 -6.40 13.20 -13.99
C LYS A 319 -6.32 12.13 -12.92
N LYS A 320 -7.43 11.57 -12.44
CA LYS A 320 -7.34 10.26 -11.79
C LYS A 320 -7.15 9.21 -12.88
N PRO A 321 -5.99 8.53 -12.96
CA PRO A 321 -5.74 7.62 -14.05
C PRO A 321 -6.36 6.27 -13.68
N PHE A 322 -7.67 6.12 -13.90
CA PHE A 322 -8.31 4.80 -13.92
C PHE A 322 -7.71 3.89 -15.02
N VAL A 323 -7.02 4.53 -15.98
CA VAL A 323 -6.18 3.90 -16.98
C VAL A 323 -4.74 4.32 -16.72
N HIS A 324 -3.92 3.38 -16.27
CA HIS A 324 -2.49 3.60 -16.06
C HIS A 324 -1.72 3.51 -17.39
N PRO A 325 -0.60 4.24 -17.56
CA PRO A 325 0.23 4.13 -18.75
C PRO A 325 0.80 2.70 -18.91
N ALA A 326 0.74 2.17 -20.13
CA ALA A 326 1.31 0.87 -20.44
C ALA A 326 2.85 0.95 -20.39
N ARG A 327 3.47 0.10 -19.56
CA ARG A 327 4.93 0.02 -19.43
C ARG A 327 5.38 -1.44 -19.42
N PRO A 328 6.14 -1.89 -20.43
CA PRO A 328 6.79 -3.20 -20.38
C PRO A 328 7.69 -3.31 -19.15
N VAL A 329 7.69 -4.48 -18.51
CA VAL A 329 8.62 -4.75 -17.41
C VAL A 329 9.42 -6.01 -17.70
N ARG A 330 10.62 -6.06 -17.13
CA ARG A 330 11.48 -7.23 -17.08
C ARG A 330 11.48 -7.76 -15.65
N LEU A 331 11.47 -9.08 -15.53
CA LEU A 331 11.54 -9.72 -14.23
C LEU A 331 12.99 -10.04 -13.83
N THR A 332 13.39 -9.65 -12.63
CA THR A 332 14.75 -9.89 -12.08
C THR A 332 14.65 -10.58 -10.72
N ALA A 333 15.39 -11.67 -10.49
CA ALA A 333 15.52 -12.23 -9.14
C ALA A 333 16.51 -11.41 -8.32
N LEU A 334 16.12 -11.07 -7.10
CA LEU A 334 16.98 -10.52 -6.08
C LEU A 334 16.77 -11.27 -4.77
N LYS A 335 17.78 -11.18 -3.91
CA LYS A 335 17.67 -11.51 -2.49
C LYS A 335 17.40 -10.22 -1.72
N VAL A 336 16.52 -10.27 -0.73
CA VAL A 336 16.16 -9.11 0.09
C VAL A 336 16.15 -9.48 1.57
N LEU A 337 16.52 -8.53 2.42
CA LEU A 337 16.27 -8.62 3.85
C LEU A 337 14.81 -8.20 4.13
N PRO A 338 14.13 -8.84 5.09
CA PRO A 338 12.80 -8.38 5.51
C PRO A 338 12.81 -6.95 6.02
N SER A 339 11.78 -6.17 5.69
CA SER A 339 11.60 -4.81 6.21
C SER A 339 11.11 -4.81 7.67
N ARG A 340 11.23 -3.68 8.36
CA ARG A 340 10.96 -3.61 9.82
C ARG A 340 9.51 -3.88 10.21
N GLY A 341 8.56 -3.60 9.34
CA GLY A 341 7.14 -3.85 9.57
C GLY A 341 6.68 -5.23 9.12
N THR A 342 7.58 -6.19 8.86
CA THR A 342 7.21 -7.51 8.32
C THR A 342 7.13 -8.58 9.40
N LEU A 343 6.24 -9.57 9.22
CA LEU A 343 6.14 -10.74 10.11
C LEU A 343 7.47 -11.51 10.21
N GLU A 344 8.26 -11.56 9.12
CA GLU A 344 9.55 -12.24 9.11
C GLU A 344 10.50 -11.62 10.15
N LEU A 345 10.53 -10.29 10.26
CA LEU A 345 11.33 -9.61 11.28
C LEU A 345 10.73 -9.78 12.68
N GLU A 346 9.42 -9.60 12.83
CA GLU A 346 8.72 -9.70 14.13
C GLU A 346 9.00 -11.04 14.82
N ARG A 347 9.08 -12.13 14.04
CA ARG A 347 9.27 -13.49 14.55
C ARG A 347 10.73 -13.85 14.80
N ASP A 348 11.66 -13.21 14.10
CA ASP A 348 13.08 -13.51 14.25
C ASP A 348 13.73 -12.59 15.29
N LYS A 349 13.80 -13.08 16.53
CA LYS A 349 14.44 -12.35 17.65
C LYS A 349 15.90 -12.00 17.40
N MET A 350 16.63 -12.77 16.58
CA MET A 350 18.04 -12.48 16.31
C MET A 350 18.16 -11.38 15.28
N LEU A 351 17.39 -11.46 14.20
CA LEU A 351 17.31 -10.42 13.18
C LEU A 351 16.76 -9.12 13.77
N GLY A 352 15.72 -9.18 14.60
CA GLY A 352 15.16 -8.04 15.32
C GLY A 352 16.18 -7.34 16.21
N ARG A 353 17.04 -8.08 16.92
CA ARG A 353 18.15 -7.48 17.69
C ARG A 353 19.14 -6.71 16.81
N ILE A 354 19.42 -7.18 15.60
CA ILE A 354 20.29 -6.46 14.65
C ILE A 354 19.56 -5.24 14.09
N ALA A 355 18.28 -5.38 13.73
CA ALA A 355 17.48 -4.30 13.18
C ALA A 355 17.25 -3.16 14.18
N ASP A 356 17.00 -3.50 15.45
CA ASP A 356 16.65 -2.55 16.53
C ASP A 356 17.85 -2.14 17.40
N GLY A 357 19.01 -2.76 17.22
CA GLY A 357 20.21 -2.46 18.01
C GLY A 357 20.70 -1.02 17.81
N GLU A 358 21.04 -0.33 18.90
CA GLU A 358 21.42 1.10 18.90
C GLU A 358 22.52 1.44 17.88
N THR A 359 23.51 0.56 17.72
CA THR A 359 24.64 0.73 16.80
C THR A 359 24.41 0.16 15.40
N THR A 360 23.46 -0.78 15.25
CA THR A 360 23.23 -1.53 14.01
C THR A 360 21.98 -1.09 13.27
N ARG A 361 21.12 -0.30 13.93
CA ARG A 361 19.84 0.20 13.41
C ARG A 361 19.98 0.91 12.08
N GLU A 362 20.93 1.83 11.98
CA GLU A 362 21.15 2.63 10.77
C GLU A 362 21.66 1.78 9.62
N VAL A 363 22.59 0.86 9.88
CA VAL A 363 23.11 -0.08 8.89
C VAL A 363 21.98 -0.96 8.36
N TYR A 364 21.19 -1.55 9.26
CA TYR A 364 20.05 -2.38 8.86
C TYR A 364 19.05 -1.58 8.01
N SER A 365 18.67 -0.38 8.47
CA SER A 365 17.79 0.51 7.71
C SER A 365 18.35 0.82 6.33
N LEU A 366 19.65 1.09 6.17
CA LEU A 366 20.28 1.30 4.87
C LEU A 366 20.25 0.06 3.97
N LEU A 367 20.44 -1.13 4.54
CA LEU A 367 20.41 -2.41 3.82
C LEU A 367 19.00 -2.82 3.39
N THR A 368 17.96 -2.36 4.10
CA THR A 368 16.55 -2.57 3.74
C THR A 368 15.96 -1.42 2.93
N SER A 369 16.60 -0.25 2.92
CA SER A 369 16.19 0.94 2.13
C SER A 369 16.57 0.82 0.65
N ASN A 370 16.60 -0.39 0.10
CA ASN A 370 16.97 -0.72 -1.29
C ASN A 370 16.11 0.00 -2.35
N ASP A 371 15.05 0.67 -1.93
CA ASP A 371 14.06 1.32 -2.78
C ASP A 371 14.41 2.79 -3.11
N ALA A 372 15.38 3.42 -2.44
CA ALA A 372 15.70 4.84 -2.68
C ALA A 372 16.52 5.14 -3.96
N GLY A 373 16.66 4.17 -4.87
CA GLY A 373 17.65 4.18 -5.96
C GLY A 373 17.16 4.66 -7.33
N PRO A 374 17.90 5.56 -8.05
CA PRO A 374 17.47 6.10 -9.34
C PRO A 374 17.34 5.04 -10.46
N PHE A 375 16.34 5.25 -11.31
CA PHE A 375 16.19 4.56 -12.59
C PHE A 375 17.32 4.94 -13.59
N SER A 376 17.65 4.05 -14.53
CA SER A 376 18.82 4.13 -15.40
C SER A 376 18.71 5.09 -16.60
N ALA A 377 19.87 5.65 -16.96
CA ALA A 377 20.33 6.22 -18.23
C ALA A 377 19.59 7.39 -18.92
N ASP A 378 18.28 7.34 -19.17
CA ASP A 378 17.58 8.40 -19.93
C ASP A 378 16.97 9.49 -19.03
N ALA A 379 17.00 9.28 -17.72
CA ALA A 379 16.47 10.19 -16.70
C ALA A 379 17.37 11.40 -16.37
N ALA A 380 18.39 11.71 -17.19
CA ALA A 380 19.22 12.89 -16.94
C ALA A 380 18.38 14.19 -16.94
N ASP A 381 17.26 14.21 -17.67
CA ASP A 381 16.33 15.34 -17.72
C ASP A 381 15.31 15.36 -16.56
N MET A 382 14.86 14.21 -16.06
CA MET A 382 13.93 14.14 -14.91
C MET A 382 14.59 14.36 -13.55
N ARG A 383 15.93 14.33 -13.48
CA ARG A 383 16.69 14.54 -12.23
C ARG A 383 16.53 15.93 -11.62
N VAL A 384 16.06 16.91 -12.38
CA VAL A 384 16.02 18.31 -11.94
C VAL A 384 14.66 18.69 -11.36
N THR A 385 13.58 17.99 -11.71
CA THR A 385 12.22 18.44 -11.36
C THR A 385 11.48 17.60 -10.33
N GLN A 386 11.67 16.27 -10.25
CA GLN A 386 10.87 15.42 -9.32
C GLN A 386 11.66 14.26 -8.65
N PRO A 387 12.45 14.55 -7.60
CA PRO A 387 13.27 13.54 -6.90
C PRO A 387 12.48 12.42 -6.17
N TRP A 388 11.20 12.64 -5.86
CA TRP A 388 10.35 11.66 -5.15
C TRP A 388 9.88 10.51 -6.05
N LEU A 389 9.50 10.79 -7.31
CA LEU A 389 9.04 9.79 -8.28
C LEU A 389 10.08 8.67 -8.53
N MET A 390 11.37 9.01 -8.37
CA MET A 390 12.49 8.08 -8.57
C MET A 390 12.70 7.10 -7.41
N ARG A 391 12.11 7.33 -6.23
CA ARG A 391 12.22 6.43 -5.06
C ARG A 391 11.22 5.27 -5.09
N GLU A 392 10.27 5.29 -6.04
CA GLU A 392 9.09 4.41 -5.95
C GLU A 392 9.05 3.27 -6.96
N ALA A 393 9.74 3.41 -8.10
CA ALA A 393 9.73 2.39 -9.15
C ALA A 393 10.32 1.03 -8.73
N ARG A 394 11.16 1.02 -7.68
CA ARG A 394 11.78 -0.21 -7.13
C ARG A 394 10.92 -0.94 -6.11
N ARG A 395 9.75 -0.39 -5.78
CA ARG A 395 8.80 -1.04 -4.87
C ARG A 395 7.97 -2.13 -5.54
N ASN A 396 8.03 -2.23 -6.86
CA ASN A 396 7.24 -3.20 -7.62
C ASN A 396 7.88 -4.58 -7.58
N ARG A 397 7.21 -5.49 -6.87
CA ARG A 397 7.77 -6.81 -6.57
C ARG A 397 6.70 -7.89 -6.61
N LEU A 398 7.11 -9.09 -6.96
CA LEU A 398 6.30 -10.31 -7.00
C LEU A 398 6.92 -11.34 -6.05
N MET A 399 6.10 -11.96 -5.21
CA MET A 399 6.53 -12.88 -4.15
C MET A 399 7.48 -12.23 -3.13
N GLY A 400 8.11 -13.05 -2.26
CA GLY A 400 9.01 -12.57 -1.20
C GLY A 400 8.30 -11.86 -0.04
N PRO A 401 9.07 -11.24 0.89
CA PRO A 401 8.52 -10.39 1.94
C PRO A 401 8.01 -9.07 1.35
N ALA A 402 6.94 -8.52 1.93
CA ALA A 402 6.48 -7.17 1.61
C ALA A 402 7.45 -6.12 2.14
N ASP A 403 7.42 -4.93 1.55
CA ASP A 403 7.96 -3.72 2.18
C ASP A 403 6.79 -2.80 2.51
N PRO A 404 6.25 -2.90 3.74
CA PRO A 404 5.06 -2.17 4.13
C PRO A 404 5.32 -0.67 4.30
N GLU A 405 4.33 0.17 3.97
CA GLU A 405 4.35 1.59 4.34
C GLU A 405 3.93 1.78 5.81
N GLN A 406 3.08 0.88 6.31
CA GLN A 406 2.51 0.90 7.66
C GLN A 406 2.94 -0.37 8.42
N ASP A 407 2.01 -1.28 8.69
CA ASP A 407 2.24 -2.61 9.26
C ASP A 407 2.26 -3.70 8.17
N ASP A 408 2.51 -4.95 8.54
CA ASP A 408 2.52 -6.03 7.55
C ASP A 408 1.14 -6.16 6.88
N PRO A 409 1.04 -6.06 5.53
CA PRO A 409 -0.25 -6.11 4.83
C PRO A 409 -0.99 -7.43 5.03
N ARG A 410 -0.32 -8.49 5.49
CA ARG A 410 -0.96 -9.77 5.82
C ARG A 410 -1.89 -9.67 7.04
N TYR A 411 -1.69 -8.71 7.94
CA TYR A 411 -2.64 -8.47 9.03
C TYR A 411 -3.98 -7.96 8.50
N SER A 412 -3.97 -7.01 7.56
CA SER A 412 -5.17 -6.50 6.90
C SER A 412 -5.86 -7.56 6.02
N ALA A 413 -5.10 -8.55 5.55
CA ALA A 413 -5.64 -9.68 4.80
C ALA A 413 -6.52 -10.62 5.64
N ILE A 414 -6.39 -10.62 6.96
CA ILE A 414 -7.21 -11.45 7.86
C ILE A 414 -8.66 -10.94 7.77
N PRO A 415 -9.66 -11.82 7.52
CA PRO A 415 -11.06 -11.44 7.52
C PRO A 415 -11.47 -10.73 8.81
N ALA A 416 -12.26 -9.67 8.71
CA ALA A 416 -12.72 -8.92 9.88
C ALA A 416 -13.38 -9.82 10.96
N THR A 417 -14.14 -10.83 10.54
CA THR A 417 -14.79 -11.83 11.42
C THR A 417 -13.81 -12.68 12.23
N GLU A 418 -12.54 -12.73 11.81
CA GLU A 418 -11.48 -13.50 12.47
C GLU A 418 -10.49 -12.61 13.23
N ARG A 419 -10.61 -11.28 13.12
CA ARG A 419 -9.67 -10.33 13.72
C ARG A 419 -10.02 -10.13 15.19
N ALA A 420 -9.01 -10.14 16.05
CA ALA A 420 -9.20 -9.76 17.46
C ALA A 420 -9.54 -8.26 17.55
N ALA A 421 -10.38 -7.87 18.52
CA ALA A 421 -10.66 -6.46 18.78
C ALA A 421 -9.38 -5.75 19.25
N TYR A 422 -9.14 -4.55 18.72
CA TYR A 422 -8.02 -3.70 19.11
C TYR A 422 -8.33 -2.97 20.44
N PRO A 423 -7.33 -2.65 21.30
CA PRO A 423 -5.91 -2.98 21.20
C PRO A 423 -5.59 -4.45 21.44
N TRP A 424 -4.57 -4.96 20.75
CA TRP A 424 -4.09 -6.32 20.95
C TRP A 424 -3.13 -6.39 22.13
N ASP A 425 -3.38 -7.30 23.06
CA ASP A 425 -2.37 -7.73 24.01
C ASP A 425 -1.37 -8.71 23.36
N ALA A 426 -0.43 -9.24 24.13
CA ALA A 426 0.59 -10.15 23.61
C ALA A 426 0.01 -11.46 23.06
N GLU A 427 -1.06 -11.98 23.66
CA GLU A 427 -1.72 -13.22 23.24
C GLU A 427 -2.48 -13.00 21.93
N ALA A 428 -3.27 -11.92 21.85
CA ALA A 428 -3.96 -11.51 20.64
C ALA A 428 -2.98 -11.22 19.50
N THR A 429 -1.86 -10.55 19.79
CA THR A 429 -0.81 -10.28 18.80
C THR A 429 -0.23 -11.58 18.24
N ALA A 430 0.16 -12.53 19.09
CA ALA A 430 0.68 -13.82 18.64
C ALA A 430 -0.34 -14.61 17.80
N ALA A 431 -1.60 -14.61 18.21
CA ALA A 431 -2.69 -15.24 17.46
C ALA A 431 -2.92 -14.58 16.09
N MET A 432 -2.85 -13.24 16.01
CA MET A 432 -2.94 -12.52 14.73
C MET A 432 -1.74 -12.81 13.84
N SER A 433 -0.52 -12.84 14.39
CA SER A 433 0.68 -13.18 13.62
C SER A 433 0.59 -14.59 13.03
N GLU A 434 0.04 -15.57 13.77
CA GLU A 434 -0.18 -16.93 13.26
C GLU A 434 -1.16 -16.94 12.08
N LYS A 435 -2.27 -16.20 12.18
CA LYS A 435 -3.24 -16.07 11.09
C LYS A 435 -2.65 -15.35 9.88
N ALA A 436 -1.91 -14.27 10.10
CA ALA A 436 -1.28 -13.47 9.05
C ALA A 436 -0.27 -14.30 8.23
N ASP A 437 0.44 -15.25 8.85
CA ASP A 437 1.41 -16.11 8.17
C ASP A 437 0.79 -17.13 7.21
N ARG A 438 -0.53 -17.36 7.30
CA ARG A 438 -1.24 -18.11 6.26
C ARG A 438 -1.28 -17.36 4.94
N TRP A 439 -1.07 -16.05 4.97
CA TRP A 439 -1.01 -15.19 3.79
C TRP A 439 0.43 -14.98 3.35
N ARG A 440 0.60 -14.72 2.06
CA ARG A 440 1.87 -14.30 1.48
C ARG A 440 1.64 -13.22 0.44
N LEU A 441 2.66 -12.40 0.22
CA LEU A 441 2.65 -11.46 -0.89
C LEU A 441 2.61 -12.22 -2.21
N LEU A 442 1.71 -11.78 -3.09
CA LEU A 442 1.66 -12.16 -4.50
C LEU A 442 2.29 -11.06 -5.35
N LEU A 443 1.82 -9.82 -5.23
CA LEU A 443 2.32 -8.66 -5.96
C LEU A 443 2.26 -7.41 -5.06
N GLN A 444 3.29 -6.57 -5.07
CA GLN A 444 3.27 -5.22 -4.49
C GLN A 444 3.59 -4.21 -5.58
N ILE A 445 2.84 -3.10 -5.63
CA ILE A 445 2.96 -2.04 -6.64
C ILE A 445 2.84 -0.66 -5.99
N SER A 446 3.79 0.25 -6.24
CA SER A 446 3.62 1.67 -5.91
C SER A 446 2.57 2.30 -6.81
N ILE A 447 1.65 3.07 -6.24
CA ILE A 447 0.66 3.81 -7.03
C ILE A 447 1.32 4.96 -7.79
N ALA A 448 2.32 5.65 -7.24
CA ALA A 448 3.04 6.71 -7.95
C ALA A 448 3.71 6.16 -9.21
N ASP A 449 4.40 5.03 -9.10
CA ASP A 449 5.04 4.42 -10.28
C ASP A 449 4.00 3.80 -11.22
N LEU A 450 2.91 3.21 -10.73
CA LEU A 450 1.86 2.71 -11.61
C LEU A 450 1.20 3.83 -12.42
N SER A 451 0.82 4.92 -11.75
CA SER A 451 0.10 6.05 -12.32
C SER A 451 1.00 7.03 -13.09
N GLN A 452 2.31 7.02 -12.80
CA GLN A 452 3.27 8.06 -13.23
C GLN A 452 2.84 9.46 -12.76
N MET A 453 2.28 9.54 -11.55
CA MET A 453 1.81 10.77 -10.94
C MET A 453 2.41 10.96 -9.55
N GLU A 454 2.39 12.21 -9.07
CA GLU A 454 2.69 12.55 -7.68
C GLU A 454 1.52 12.12 -6.79
N THR A 455 1.55 10.86 -6.37
CA THR A 455 0.58 10.29 -5.45
C THR A 455 1.32 9.35 -4.52
N GLU A 456 0.75 9.08 -3.36
CA GLU A 456 1.36 8.21 -2.37
C GLU A 456 0.64 6.87 -2.33
N GLY A 457 1.31 5.90 -1.73
CA GLY A 457 0.73 4.64 -1.35
C GLY A 457 1.06 3.48 -2.27
N THR A 458 0.80 2.29 -1.74
CA THR A 458 1.24 1.02 -2.28
C THR A 458 0.09 0.01 -2.20
N LEU A 459 -0.11 -0.72 -3.29
CA LEU A 459 -1.04 -1.84 -3.38
C LEU A 459 -0.29 -3.14 -3.07
N TYR A 460 -0.86 -3.96 -2.19
CA TYR A 460 -0.35 -5.29 -1.85
C TYR A 460 -1.41 -6.33 -2.17
N PHE A 461 -1.20 -7.11 -3.22
CA PHE A 461 -1.97 -8.31 -3.50
C PHE A 461 -1.41 -9.45 -2.68
N VAL A 462 -2.24 -10.03 -1.83
CA VAL A 462 -1.89 -11.11 -0.91
C VAL A 462 -2.81 -12.30 -1.12
N ILE A 463 -2.25 -13.49 -1.01
CA ILE A 463 -2.97 -14.75 -1.23
C ILE A 463 -2.69 -15.71 -0.08
N ALA A 464 -3.69 -16.47 0.33
CA ALA A 464 -3.48 -17.56 1.27
C ALA A 464 -2.58 -18.64 0.63
N ARG A 465 -1.67 -19.24 1.40
CA ARG A 465 -0.73 -20.26 0.91
C ARG A 465 -1.48 -21.45 0.26
N ASP A 466 -2.53 -21.93 0.92
CA ASP A 466 -3.37 -23.04 0.42
C ASP A 466 -4.10 -22.67 -0.89
N ASP A 467 -4.49 -21.41 -1.06
CA ASP A 467 -5.13 -20.93 -2.28
C ASP A 467 -4.12 -20.83 -3.43
N LEU A 468 -2.89 -20.40 -3.14
CA LEU A 468 -1.80 -20.42 -4.13
C LEU A 468 -1.46 -21.85 -4.57
N ASP A 469 -1.36 -22.79 -3.64
CA ASP A 469 -1.05 -24.20 -3.93
C ASP A 469 -2.14 -24.83 -4.81
N ARG A 470 -3.40 -24.46 -4.57
CA ARG A 470 -4.55 -24.86 -5.41
C ARG A 470 -4.69 -24.05 -6.70
N ARG A 471 -3.87 -23.00 -6.88
CA ARG A 471 -3.94 -22.05 -7.99
C ARG A 471 -5.29 -21.32 -8.07
N ASP A 472 -5.93 -21.12 -6.92
CA ASP A 472 -7.18 -20.39 -6.80
C ASP A 472 -6.92 -18.90 -6.58
N PHE A 473 -6.64 -18.19 -7.67
CA PHE A 473 -6.41 -16.75 -7.65
C PHE A 473 -7.70 -15.91 -7.46
N SER A 474 -8.88 -16.56 -7.40
CA SER A 474 -10.13 -15.84 -7.13
C SER A 474 -10.23 -15.35 -5.68
N ARG A 475 -9.37 -15.88 -4.79
CA ARG A 475 -9.32 -15.58 -3.36
C ARG A 475 -8.20 -14.61 -2.96
N VAL A 476 -7.53 -13.99 -3.94
CA VAL A 476 -6.56 -12.92 -3.68
C VAL A 476 -7.27 -11.74 -3.02
N ARG A 477 -6.60 -11.13 -2.05
CA ARG A 477 -7.00 -9.86 -1.43
C ARG A 477 -6.04 -8.78 -1.85
N VAL A 478 -6.52 -7.54 -1.88
CA VAL A 478 -5.68 -6.36 -2.09
C VAL A 478 -5.74 -5.49 -0.83
N VAL A 479 -4.59 -4.99 -0.41
CA VAL A 479 -4.43 -4.06 0.71
C VAL A 479 -3.82 -2.79 0.16
N TYR A 480 -4.33 -1.64 0.58
CA TYR A 480 -3.77 -0.33 0.26
C TYR A 480 -3.17 0.26 1.54
N GLN A 481 -1.93 0.76 1.45
CA GLN A 481 -1.30 1.50 2.54
C GLN A 481 -0.70 2.79 1.99
N GLN A 482 -0.67 3.84 2.82
CA GLN A 482 -0.07 5.14 2.52
C GLN A 482 0.59 5.71 3.78
N THR A 483 1.53 6.64 3.60
CA THR A 483 2.35 7.22 4.67
C THR A 483 1.66 8.28 5.51
#